data_AF-A0A947N4J6-F1
#
_entry.id   AF-A0A947N4J6-F1
#
_cell.length_a   1.000
_cell.length_b   1.000
_cell.length_c   1.000
_cell.angle_alpha   90.00
_cell.angle_beta   90.00
_cell.angle_gamma   90.00
#
_symmetry.space_group_name_H-M   'P 1'
#
loop_
_entity.id
_entity.type
_entity.pdbx_description
1 polymer ?
#
loop_
_entity_poly.entity_id
_entity_poly.type
_entity_poly.pdbx_seq_one_letter_code
_entity_poly.pdbx_strand_id
1 'polypeptide(L)' 'MNIEITKFSMSDYEEATAFWASIPEVGLDDADSISSMQSFIKRNPELSFVARHGRELIGEI' A
#
# COMPACT_ATOMS: atom_id res chain seq x y z
N MET A 1 4.75 21.82 2.26
CA MET A 1 4.41 20.49 1.73
C MET A 1 4.35 19.56 2.93
N ASN A 2 3.17 19.04 3.28
CA ASN A 2 2.97 18.22 4.48
C ASN A 2 2.78 16.76 4.05
N ILE A 3 3.74 15.90 4.40
CA ILE A 3 3.68 14.48 4.09
C ILE A 3 3.46 13.73 5.40
N GLU A 4 2.46 12.86 5.43
CA GLU A 4 2.12 12.03 6.58
C GLU A 4 2.47 10.58 6.27
N ILE A 5 3.14 9.90 7.21
CA ILE A 5 3.41 8.47 7.13
C ILE A 5 2.50 7.77 8.12
N THR A 6 1.66 6.87 7.63
CA THR A 6 0.75 6.07 8.45
C THR A 6 0.99 4.58 8.20
N LYS A 7 0.63 3.72 9.16
CA LYS A 7 0.68 2.27 8.94
C LYS A 7 -0.27 1.88 7.81
N PHE A 8 0.19 0.97 6.95
CA PHE A 8 -0.66 0.35 5.95
C PHE A 8 -1.72 -0.52 6.65
N SER A 9 -2.96 -0.43 6.19
CA SER A 9 -4.07 -1.28 6.60
C SER A 9 -4.80 -1.82 5.38
N MET A 10 -5.63 -2.85 5.56
CA MET A 10 -6.43 -3.36 4.46
C MET A 10 -7.44 -2.35 3.90
N SER A 11 -7.73 -1.26 4.62
CA SER A 11 -8.54 -0.16 4.10
C SER A 11 -7.81 0.64 3.01
N ASP A 12 -6.49 0.56 2.95
CA ASP A 12 -5.66 1.24 1.95
C ASP A 12 -5.47 0.39 0.68
N TYR A 13 -5.84 -0.89 0.69
CA TYR A 13 -5.54 -1.87 -0.36
C TYR A 13 -6.04 -1.47 -1.75
N GLU A 14 -7.27 -0.99 -1.86
CA GLU A 14 -7.82 -0.55 -3.16
C GLU A 14 -7.08 0.67 -3.72
N GLU A 15 -6.71 1.62 -2.86
CA GLU A 15 -5.93 2.80 -3.26
C GLU A 15 -4.49 2.42 -3.63
N ALA A 16 -3.86 1.55 -2.82
CA ALA A 16 -2.49 1.09 -3.04
C ALA A 16 -2.35 0.26 -4.33
N THR A 17 -3.27 -0.66 -4.60
CA THR A 17 -3.26 -1.44 -5.85
C THR A 17 -3.45 -0.56 -7.08
N ALA A 18 -4.32 0.45 -7.01
CA ALA A 18 -4.47 1.44 -8.07
C ALA A 18 -3.18 2.28 -8.26
N PHE A 19 -2.55 2.67 -7.15
CA PHE A 19 -1.27 3.38 -7.17
C PHE A 19 -0.16 2.54 -7.80
N TRP A 20 0.06 1.31 -7.35
CA TRP A 20 1.06 0.39 -7.90
C TRP A 20 0.85 0.15 -9.41
N ALA A 21 -0.40 -0.10 -9.83
CA ALA A 21 -0.74 -0.29 -11.24
C ALA A 21 -0.51 0.97 -12.11
N SER A 22 -0.44 2.15 -11.50
CA SER A 22 -0.13 3.40 -12.19
C SER A 22 1.37 3.63 -12.40
N ILE A 23 2.24 2.93 -11.66
CA ILE A 23 3.69 3.10 -11.74
C ILE A 23 4.22 2.30 -12.94
N PRO A 24 4.90 2.93 -13.91
CA PRO A 24 5.52 2.22 -15.00
C PRO A 24 6.47 1.13 -14.49
N GLU A 25 6.43 -0.04 -15.13
CA GLU A 25 7.27 -1.21 -14.81
C GLU A 25 6.94 -1.94 -13.49
N VAL A 26 6.03 -1.43 -12.66
CA VAL A 26 5.48 -2.19 -11.53
C VAL A 26 4.40 -3.14 -12.06
N GLY A 27 4.67 -4.44 -11.96
CA GLY A 27 3.70 -5.49 -12.26
C GLY A 27 3.03 -5.97 -10.98
N LEU A 28 1.72 -6.16 -11.02
CA LEU A 28 0.98 -6.82 -9.95
C LEU A 28 0.90 -8.32 -10.21
N ASP A 29 1.12 -9.11 -9.16
CA ASP A 29 1.00 -10.57 -9.21
C ASP A 29 0.20 -11.15 -8.03
N ASP A 30 0.25 -12.47 -7.84
CA ASP A 30 -0.49 -13.17 -6.77
C ASP A 30 -0.09 -12.71 -5.36
N ALA A 31 1.12 -12.16 -5.17
CA ALA A 31 1.57 -11.59 -3.91
C ALA A 31 0.79 -10.33 -3.54
N ASP A 32 0.34 -9.57 -4.55
CA ASP A 32 -0.47 -8.35 -4.38
C ASP A 32 -1.97 -8.64 -4.28
N SER A 33 -2.37 -9.91 -4.32
CA SER A 33 -3.78 -10.29 -4.11
C SER A 33 -4.24 -9.96 -2.68
N ILE A 34 -5.54 -9.68 -2.55
CA ILE A 34 -6.14 -9.31 -1.25
C ILE A 34 -5.87 -10.34 -0.16
N SER A 35 -5.91 -11.64 -0.48
CA SER A 35 -5.61 -12.72 0.45
C SER A 35 -4.15 -12.77 0.87
N SER A 36 -3.23 -12.54 -0.06
CA SER A 36 -1.79 -12.49 0.21
C SER A 36 -1.45 -11.28 1.08
N MET A 37 -1.98 -10.10 0.75
CA MET A 37 -1.79 -8.87 1.53
C MET A 37 -2.38 -8.99 2.95
N GLN A 38 -3.59 -9.52 3.09
CA GLN A 38 -4.18 -9.77 4.42
C GLN A 38 -3.29 -10.68 5.29
N SER A 39 -2.75 -11.74 4.69
CA SER A 39 -1.88 -12.68 5.38
C SER A 39 -0.53 -12.05 5.74
N PHE A 40 0.03 -11.23 4.86
CA PHE A 40 1.28 -10.53 5.06
C PHE A 40 1.17 -9.48 6.17
N ILE A 41 0.19 -8.59 6.11
CA ILE A 41 -0.03 -7.55 7.12
C ILE A 41 -0.34 -8.16 8.49
N LYS A 42 -1.14 -9.24 8.54
CA LYS A 42 -1.41 -9.95 9.80
C LYS A 42 -0.14 -10.54 10.43
N ARG A 43 0.79 -11.04 9.62
CA ARG A 43 2.09 -11.57 10.08
C ARG A 43 3.07 -10.47 10.44
N ASN A 44 2.98 -9.32 9.78
CA ASN A 44 3.97 -8.24 9.82
C ASN A 44 3.33 -6.86 10.07
N PRO A 45 2.63 -6.64 11.20
CA PRO A 45 1.83 -5.42 11.41
C PRO A 45 2.63 -4.12 11.52
N GLU A 46 3.95 -4.20 11.69
CA GLU A 46 4.84 -3.04 11.88
C GLU A 46 5.79 -2.80 10.70
N LEU A 47 5.60 -3.52 9.58
CA LEU A 47 6.53 -3.47 8.45
C LEU A 47 6.02 -2.71 7.23
N SER A 48 4.74 -2.33 7.19
CA SER A 48 4.16 -1.69 6.01
C SER A 48 3.59 -0.31 6.32
N PHE A 49 3.94 0.66 5.47
CA PHE A 49 3.58 2.07 5.65
C PHE A 49 3.17 2.71 4.34
N VAL A 50 2.32 3.73 4.44
CA VAL A 50 1.88 4.55 3.30
C VAL A 50 2.24 6.00 3.56
N ALA A 51 2.74 6.67 2.52
CA ALA A 51 3.01 8.09 2.50
C ALA A 51 1.85 8.83 1.85
N ARG A 52 1.34 9.87 2.52
CA ARG A 52 0.20 10.65 2.05
C ARG A 52 0.52 12.13 1.91
N HIS A 53 0.04 12.73 0.84
CA HIS A 53 -0.06 14.18 0.69
C HIS A 53 -1.54 14.58 0.77
N GLY A 54 -1.98 15.01 1.95
CA GLY A 54 -3.40 15.19 2.21
C GLY A 54 -4.14 13.85 2.21
N ARG A 55 -5.01 13.62 1.22
CA ARG A 55 -5.76 12.36 1.07
C ARG A 55 -5.16 11.40 0.05
N GLU A 56 -4.18 11.85 -0.72
CA GLU A 56 -3.60 11.08 -1.82
C GLU A 56 -2.44 10.22 -1.30
N LEU A 57 -2.51 8.91 -1.54
CA LEU A 57 -1.37 8.01 -1.41
C LEU A 57 -0.34 8.33 -2.50
N ILE A 58 0.87 8.68 -2.08
CA ILE A 58 1.98 9.06 -2.97
C ILE A 58 3.18 8.11 -2.85
N GLY A 59 3.09 7.10 -1.99
CA GLY A 59 4.13 6.11 -1.78
C GLY A 59 3.72 5.05 -0.77
N GLU A 60 4.36 3.89 -0.85
CA GLU A 60 4.13 2.73 0.01
C GLU A 60 5.43 1.92 0.12
N ILE A 61 5.66 1.26 1.26
CA ILE A 61 6.84 0.43 1.56
C ILE A 61 6.50 -0.66 2.58
#